data_AF-U6KUX9-F1
#
_entry.id   AF-U6KUX9-F1
#
_cell.length_a   1.000
_cell.length_b   1.000
_cell.length_c   1.000
_cell.angle_alpha   90.00
_cell.angle_beta   90.00
_cell.angle_gamma   90.00
#
_symmetry.space_group_name_H-M   'P 1'
#
loop_
_entity.id
_entity.type
_entity.pdbx_description
1 polymer ?
#
loop_
_entity_poly.entity_id
_entity_poly.type
_entity_poly.pdbx_seq_one_letter_code
_entity_poly.pdbx_strand_id
1 'polypeptide(L)'
;MEASLGCLCRFVKEGYRRPVGLWLLVYGVLGGIQGLVGWWMVRSGFKEPETEVKTPRVSPYRLAFHLVMATGLYALLLWQSLSLLLPSPAAAAAAAPAAAAAAAAAARKDVHAFAALAATTFTSGAFVAGNDAGRCCNTWPKMGDQ
;
A
#
# COMPACT_ATOMS: atom_id res chain seq x y z
N MET A 1 -29.67 -0.37 3.85
CA MET A 1 -29.23 -0.59 5.25
C MET A 1 -29.19 -2.07 5.62
N GLU A 2 -30.22 -2.86 5.29
CA GLU A 2 -30.30 -4.32 5.52
C GLU A 2 -29.07 -5.12 5.04
N ALA A 3 -28.56 -4.84 3.83
CA ALA A 3 -27.41 -5.54 3.25
C ALA A 3 -26.09 -5.30 4.00
N SER A 4 -25.86 -4.08 4.50
CA SER A 4 -24.67 -3.74 5.30
C SER A 4 -24.70 -4.43 6.67
N LEU A 5 -25.88 -4.52 7.29
CA LEU A 5 -26.07 -5.21 8.57
C LEU A 5 -25.82 -6.71 8.44
N GLY A 6 -26.30 -7.33 7.35
CA GLY A 6 -26.06 -8.74 7.06
C GLY A 6 -24.58 -9.08 6.79
N CYS A 7 -23.84 -8.17 6.15
CA CYS A 7 -22.41 -8.32 5.90
C CYS A 7 -21.59 -8.19 7.20
N LEU A 8 -21.96 -7.23 8.06
CA LEU A 8 -21.33 -7.02 9.37
C LEU A 8 -21.59 -8.20 10.32
N CYS A 9 -22.83 -8.72 10.39
CA CYS A 9 -23.16 -9.89 11.20
C CYS A 9 -22.43 -11.16 10.72
N ARG A 10 -22.27 -11.35 9.40
CA ARG A 10 -21.48 -12.45 8.83
C ARG A 10 -20.00 -12.30 9.17
N PHE A 11 -19.46 -11.07 9.07
CA PHE A 11 -18.08 -10.77 9.46
C PHE A 11 -17.81 -11.07 10.94
N VAL A 12 -18.72 -10.71 11.84
CA VAL A 12 -18.56 -10.98 13.28
C VAL A 12 -18.71 -12.48 13.59
N LYS A 13 -19.64 -13.17 12.92
CA LYS A 13 -19.97 -14.57 13.21
C LYS A 13 -19.02 -15.59 12.57
N GLU A 14 -18.56 -15.36 11.33
CA GLU A 14 -17.53 -16.17 10.66
C GLU A 14 -16.10 -15.70 10.96
N GLY A 15 -15.90 -14.41 11.29
CA GLY A 15 -14.57 -13.82 11.53
C GLY A 15 -13.90 -14.26 12.83
N TYR A 16 -14.66 -14.77 13.81
CA TYR A 16 -14.10 -15.40 15.02
C TYR A 16 -13.74 -16.88 14.79
N ARG A 17 -13.32 -17.25 13.58
CA ARG A 17 -12.60 -18.50 13.35
C ARG A 17 -11.14 -18.28 13.71
N ARG A 18 -10.55 -19.16 14.53
CA ARG A 18 -9.16 -19.08 15.04
C ARG A 18 -8.07 -18.63 14.04
N PRO A 19 -8.13 -18.91 12.71
CA PRO A 19 -7.18 -18.32 11.76
C PRO A 19 -7.19 -16.79 11.69
N VAL A 20 -8.35 -16.12 11.77
CA VAL A 20 -8.44 -14.66 11.57
C VAL A 20 -7.81 -13.89 12.72
N GLY A 21 -7.98 -14.37 13.96
CA GLY A 21 -7.35 -13.74 15.14
C GLY A 21 -5.81 -13.74 15.07
N LEU A 22 -5.21 -14.82 14.54
CA LEU A 22 -3.76 -14.88 14.31
C LEU A 22 -3.31 -13.87 13.25
N TRP A 23 -4.04 -13.76 12.13
CA TRP A 23 -3.72 -12.78 11.09
C TRP A 23 -3.86 -11.34 11.58
N LEU A 24 -4.88 -11.04 12.39
CA LEU A 24 -5.02 -9.72 13.01
C LEU A 24 -3.83 -9.38 13.92
N LEU A 25 -3.33 -10.35 14.68
CA LEU A 25 -2.11 -10.15 15.47
C LEU A 25 -0.90 -9.89 14.59
N VAL A 26 -0.73 -10.66 13.50
CA VAL A 26 0.35 -10.44 12.52
C VAL A 26 0.27 -9.02 11.92
N TYR A 27 -0.90 -8.59 11.47
CA TYR A 27 -1.07 -7.23 10.92
C TYR A 27 -0.85 -6.15 11.99
N GLY A 28 -1.26 -6.39 13.24
CA GLY A 28 -0.98 -5.50 14.37
C GLY A 28 0.51 -5.34 14.62
N VAL A 29 1.27 -6.44 14.60
CA VAL A 29 2.74 -6.41 14.73
C VAL A 29 3.38 -5.67 13.55
N LEU A 30 2.96 -5.94 12.31
CA LEU A 30 3.44 -5.22 11.13
C LEU A 30 3.12 -3.72 11.20
N GLY A 31 1.95 -3.35 11.71
CA GLY A 31 1.58 -1.95 11.98
C GLY A 31 2.47 -1.29 13.03
N GLY A 32 2.80 -2.03 14.11
CA GLY A 32 3.76 -1.58 15.11
C GLY A 32 5.16 -1.36 14.54
N ILE A 33 5.66 -2.31 13.74
CA ILE A 33 6.92 -2.18 13.00
C ILE A 33 6.88 -0.96 12.08
N GLN A 34 5.78 -0.73 11.39
CA GLN A 34 5.62 0.43 10.52
C GLN A 34 5.68 1.75 11.30
N GLY A 35 5.09 1.81 12.50
CA GLY A 35 5.24 2.93 13.43
C GLY A 35 6.69 3.14 13.86
N LEU A 36 7.42 2.06 14.19
CA LEU A 36 8.86 2.12 14.53
C LEU A 36 9.71 2.64 13.37
N VAL A 37 9.41 2.22 12.13
CA VAL A 37 10.06 2.71 10.92
C VAL A 37 9.78 4.21 10.72
N GLY A 38 8.54 4.65 10.95
CA GLY A 38 8.17 6.07 10.89
C GLY A 38 8.93 6.91 11.92
N TRP A 39 9.07 6.41 13.15
CA TRP A 39 9.91 7.03 14.17
C TRP A 39 11.39 7.10 13.75
N TRP A 40 11.94 6.01 13.21
CA TRP A 40 13.32 5.97 12.71
C TRP A 40 13.56 6.94 11.54
N MET A 41 12.56 7.14 10.69
CA MET A 41 12.58 8.13 9.60
C MET A 41 12.64 9.55 10.16
N VAL A 42 11.75 9.93 11.07
CA VAL A 42 11.70 11.30 11.62
C VAL A 42 12.90 11.59 12.52
N ARG A 43 13.28 10.64 13.38
CA ARG A 43 14.45 10.77 14.26
C ARG A 43 15.74 11.03 13.48
N SER A 44 15.82 10.57 12.24
CA SER A 44 16.99 10.76 11.37
C SER A 44 17.32 12.22 11.09
N GLY A 45 16.31 13.10 11.10
CA GLY A 45 16.47 14.51 10.77
C GLY A 45 17.00 15.38 11.90
N PHE A 46 17.11 14.86 13.13
CA PHE A 46 17.64 15.61 14.28
C PHE A 46 19.16 15.45 14.48
N LYS A 47 19.87 14.82 13.54
CA LYS A 47 21.33 14.80 13.56
C LYS A 47 21.85 16.17 13.14
N GLU A 48 22.90 16.67 13.81
CA GLU A 48 23.51 17.97 13.48
C GLU A 48 23.87 18.01 11.98
N PRO A 49 23.35 18.98 11.22
CA PRO A 49 23.69 19.10 9.81
C PRO A 49 25.15 19.55 9.69
N GLU A 50 25.96 18.84 8.90
CA GLU A 50 27.33 19.26 8.55
C GLU A 50 27.34 20.55 7.69
N THR A 51 26.18 20.99 7.19
CA THR A 51 26.02 22.17 6.35
C THR A 51 25.39 23.33 7.11
N GLU A 52 25.76 24.57 6.76
CA GLU A 52 25.30 25.84 7.37
C GLU A 52 23.76 26.00 7.42
N VAL A 53 23.01 25.25 6.61
CA VAL A 53 21.55 25.30 6.54
C VAL A 53 20.94 24.32 7.55
N LYS A 54 20.58 24.84 8.73
CA LYS A 54 19.97 24.11 9.84
C LYS A 54 18.50 23.73 9.61
N THR A 55 18.19 22.99 8.55
CA THR A 55 16.86 22.38 8.38
C THR A 55 16.91 20.89 8.71
N PRO A 56 16.19 20.42 9.75
CA PRO A 56 16.03 18.99 10.02
C PRO A 56 15.40 18.29 8.81
N ARG A 57 16.10 17.34 8.20
CA ARG A 57 15.61 16.63 7.00
C ARG A 57 15.67 15.12 7.16
N VAL A 58 14.60 14.45 6.73
CA VAL A 58 14.56 12.99 6.69
C VAL A 58 15.34 12.48 5.49
N SER A 59 16.04 11.36 5.67
CA SER A 59 16.74 10.73 4.54
C SER A 59 15.73 10.21 3.49
N PRO A 60 15.95 10.47 2.18
CA PRO A 60 15.08 9.99 1.10
C PRO A 60 14.88 8.47 1.11
N TYR A 61 15.93 7.71 1.44
CA TYR A 61 15.86 6.25 1.54
C TYR A 61 14.91 5.79 2.64
N ARG A 62 14.86 6.50 3.77
CA ARG A 62 13.94 6.17 4.89
C ARG A 62 12.51 6.51 4.53
N LEU A 63 12.29 7.63 3.85
CA LEU A 63 10.99 8.04 3.35
C LEU A 63 10.43 7.03 2.35
N ALA A 64 11.23 6.63 1.36
CA ALA A 64 10.86 5.62 0.38
C ALA A 64 10.58 4.27 1.05
N PHE A 65 11.44 3.82 1.97
CA PHE A 65 11.23 2.58 2.72
C PHE A 65 9.94 2.60 3.54
N HIS A 66 9.68 3.70 4.26
CA HIS A 66 8.46 3.84 5.05
C HIS A 66 7.21 3.81 4.16
N LEU A 67 7.21 4.52 3.03
CA LEU A 67 6.08 4.51 2.09
C LEU A 67 5.82 3.11 1.51
N VAL A 68 6.87 2.44 1.01
CA VAL A 68 6.73 1.09 0.43
C VAL A 68 6.19 0.09 1.45
N MET A 69 6.71 0.11 2.69
CA MET A 69 6.21 -0.72 3.78
C MET A 69 4.74 -0.40 4.12
N ALA A 70 4.37 0.88 4.16
CA ALA A 70 3.00 1.31 4.44
C ALA A 70 2.03 0.76 3.40
N THR A 71 2.38 0.95 2.13
CA THR A 71 1.55 0.52 0.99
C THR A 71 1.44 -1.00 0.95
N GLY A 72 2.53 -1.72 1.24
CA GLY A 72 2.51 -3.18 1.36
C GLY A 72 1.55 -3.65 2.46
N LEU A 73 1.62 -3.06 3.66
CA LEU A 73 0.71 -3.37 4.77
C LEU A 73 -0.74 -3.04 4.41
N TYR A 74 -1.00 -1.89 3.79
CA TYR A 74 -2.33 -1.51 3.32
C TYR A 74 -2.88 -2.51 2.29
N ALA A 75 -2.06 -2.93 1.31
CA ALA A 75 -2.46 -3.91 0.32
C ALA A 75 -2.80 -5.27 0.96
N LEU A 76 -2.04 -5.70 1.97
CA LEU A 76 -2.33 -6.93 2.73
C LEU A 76 -3.66 -6.83 3.49
N LEU A 77 -3.91 -5.70 4.17
CA LEU A 77 -5.17 -5.46 4.89
C LEU A 77 -6.37 -5.41 3.94
N LEU A 78 -6.20 -4.75 2.79
CA LEU A 78 -7.22 -4.67 1.74
C LEU A 78 -7.50 -6.05 1.17
N TRP A 79 -6.46 -6.82 0.81
CA TRP A 79 -6.58 -8.18 0.33
C TRP A 79 -7.32 -9.09 1.33
N GLN A 80 -6.95 -9.00 2.61
CA GLN A 80 -7.62 -9.77 3.66
C GLN A 80 -9.09 -9.38 3.80
N SER A 81 -9.41 -8.09 3.75
CA SER A 81 -10.79 -7.60 3.83
C SER A 81 -11.60 -8.09 2.64
N LEU A 82 -11.07 -8.01 1.42
CA LEU A 82 -11.73 -8.52 0.22
C LEU A 82 -11.93 -10.05 0.28
N SER A 83 -10.97 -10.79 0.83
CA SER A 83 -11.07 -12.24 1.01
C SER A 83 -12.16 -12.66 2.00
N LEU A 84 -12.54 -11.78 2.92
CA LEU A 84 -13.63 -12.00 3.88
C LEU A 84 -14.99 -11.54 3.33
N LEU A 85 -15.00 -10.49 2.52
CA LEU A 85 -16.22 -9.87 1.98
C LEU A 85 -16.70 -10.52 0.68
N LEU A 86 -15.78 -11.07 -0.12
CA LEU A 86 -16.07 -11.64 -1.43
C LEU A 86 -16.01 -13.18 -1.39
N PRO A 87 -16.78 -13.86 -2.27
CA PRO A 87 -16.63 -15.29 -2.47
C PRO A 87 -15.19 -15.66 -2.82
N SER A 88 -14.77 -16.87 -2.45
CA SER A 88 -13.45 -17.35 -2.85
C SER A 88 -13.29 -17.31 -4.37
N PRO A 89 -12.08 -17.07 -4.91
CA PRO A 89 -11.88 -17.01 -6.36
C PRO A 89 -12.40 -18.25 -7.10
N ALA A 90 -12.31 -19.44 -6.48
CA ALA A 90 -12.84 -20.67 -7.03
C ALA A 90 -14.38 -20.70 -7.06
N ALA A 91 -15.03 -20.27 -5.98
CA ALA A 91 -16.48 -20.19 -5.92
C ALA A 91 -17.04 -19.13 -6.89
N ALA A 92 -16.37 -17.97 -6.99
CA ALA A 92 -16.71 -16.92 -7.94
C ALA A 92 -16.55 -17.40 -9.38
N ALA A 93 -15.47 -18.13 -9.70
CA ALA A 93 -15.24 -18.68 -11.03
C ALA A 93 -16.28 -19.76 -11.41
N ALA A 94 -16.68 -20.61 -10.46
CA ALA A 94 -17.68 -21.65 -10.70
C ALA A 94 -19.10 -21.08 -10.94
N ALA A 95 -19.41 -19.93 -10.33
CA ALA A 95 -20.70 -19.25 -10.51
C ALA A 95 -20.74 -18.31 -11.72
N ALA A 96 -19.59 -17.95 -12.30
CA ALA A 96 -19.51 -17.00 -13.41
C ALA A 96 -19.71 -17.68 -14.77
N PRO A 97 -20.25 -16.95 -15.78
CA PRO A 97 -20.21 -17.41 -17.16
C PRO A 97 -18.77 -17.72 -17.60
N ALA A 98 -18.57 -18.79 -18.37
CA ALA A 98 -17.23 -19.24 -18.77
C ALA A 98 -16.38 -18.13 -19.42
N ALA A 99 -17.00 -17.28 -20.25
CA ALA A 99 -16.34 -16.13 -20.86
C ALA A 99 -15.84 -15.10 -19.83
N ALA A 100 -16.60 -14.84 -18.77
CA ALA A 100 -16.22 -13.90 -17.71
C ALA A 100 -15.08 -14.47 -16.85
N ALA A 101 -15.12 -15.76 -16.53
CA ALA A 101 -14.04 -16.44 -15.80
C ALA A 101 -12.72 -16.42 -16.62
N ALA A 102 -12.81 -16.67 -17.93
CA ALA A 102 -11.67 -16.60 -18.84
C ALA A 102 -11.10 -15.18 -18.97
N ALA A 103 -11.97 -14.16 -19.10
CA ALA A 103 -11.55 -12.77 -19.15
C ALA A 103 -10.85 -12.33 -17.84
N ALA A 104 -11.41 -12.71 -16.69
CA ALA A 104 -10.79 -12.43 -15.40
C ALA A 104 -9.43 -13.12 -15.24
N ALA A 105 -9.25 -14.34 -15.76
CA ALA A 105 -7.95 -15.02 -15.76
C ALA A 105 -6.94 -14.32 -16.70
N ALA A 106 -7.38 -13.92 -17.90
CA ALA A 106 -6.53 -13.21 -18.86
C ALA A 106 -6.06 -11.84 -18.34
N ALA A 107 -6.92 -11.12 -17.62
CA ALA A 107 -6.60 -9.79 -17.07
C ALA A 107 -5.61 -9.82 -15.90
N ARG A 108 -5.35 -10.98 -15.25
CA ARG A 108 -4.49 -11.05 -14.06
C ARG A 108 -3.07 -10.53 -14.34
N LYS A 109 -2.51 -10.86 -15.50
CA LYS A 109 -1.17 -10.40 -15.89
C LYS A 109 -1.13 -8.86 -15.99
N ASP A 110 -2.18 -8.26 -16.53
CA ASP A 110 -2.27 -6.82 -16.76
C ASP A 110 -2.47 -6.08 -15.43
N VAL A 111 -3.26 -6.66 -14.52
CA VAL A 111 -3.41 -6.16 -13.14
C VAL A 111 -2.07 -6.21 -12.39
N HIS A 112 -1.32 -7.31 -12.48
CA HIS A 112 0.00 -7.40 -11.87
C HIS A 112 1.00 -6.41 -12.49
N ALA A 113 0.99 -6.25 -13.81
CA ALA A 113 1.84 -5.28 -14.50
C ALA A 113 1.50 -3.84 -14.07
N PHE A 114 0.21 -3.50 -13.99
CA PHE A 114 -0.24 -2.19 -13.51
C PHE A 114 0.16 -1.96 -12.05
N ALA A 115 0.01 -2.96 -11.18
CA ALA A 115 0.43 -2.87 -9.78
C ALA A 115 1.95 -2.64 -9.66
N ALA A 116 2.77 -3.32 -10.46
CA ALA A 116 4.21 -3.11 -10.50
C ALA A 116 4.59 -1.71 -11.03
N LEU A 117 3.89 -1.24 -12.05
CA LEU A 117 4.07 0.12 -12.57
C LEU A 117 3.72 1.16 -11.50
N ALA A 118 2.56 1.02 -10.85
CA ALA A 118 2.14 1.89 -9.76
C ALA A 118 3.16 1.89 -8.60
N ALA A 119 3.63 0.70 -8.21
CA ALA A 119 4.68 0.53 -7.21
C ALA A 119 5.96 1.29 -7.55
N THR A 120 6.40 1.18 -8.79
CA THR A 120 7.56 1.89 -9.30
C THR A 120 7.35 3.40 -9.27
N THR A 121 6.18 3.87 -9.70
CA THR A 121 5.82 5.30 -9.76
C THR A 121 5.78 5.97 -8.39
N PHE A 122 5.09 5.40 -7.39
CA PHE A 122 5.06 6.06 -6.09
C PHE A 122 6.42 5.94 -5.35
N THR A 123 7.19 4.87 -5.61
CA THR A 123 8.53 4.72 -5.04
C THR A 123 9.49 5.76 -5.63
N SER A 124 9.45 5.97 -6.96
CA SER A 124 10.23 7.04 -7.60
C SER A 124 9.77 8.42 -7.09
N GLY A 125 8.46 8.63 -6.95
CA GLY A 125 7.88 9.83 -6.35
C GLY A 125 8.39 10.09 -4.92
N ALA A 126 8.60 9.06 -4.11
CA ALA A 126 9.16 9.21 -2.77
C ALA A 126 10.61 9.72 -2.78
N PHE A 127 11.42 9.27 -3.74
CA PHE A 127 12.78 9.80 -3.92
C PHE A 127 12.77 11.24 -4.42
N VAL A 128 11.88 11.58 -5.36
CA VAL A 128 11.71 12.96 -5.85
C VAL A 128 11.32 13.88 -4.70
N ALA A 129 10.37 13.47 -3.86
CA ALA A 129 9.93 14.23 -2.69
C ALA A 129 11.06 14.35 -1.64
N GLY A 130 11.77 13.26 -1.35
CA GLY A 130 12.86 13.26 -0.38
C GLY A 130 14.07 14.11 -0.78
N ASN A 131 14.32 14.26 -2.09
CA ASN A 131 15.41 15.06 -2.63
C ASN A 131 15.01 16.51 -2.95
N ASP A 132 13.77 16.92 -2.66
CA ASP A 132 13.21 18.21 -3.10
C ASP A 132 13.28 18.43 -4.64
N ALA A 133 13.45 17.36 -5.42
CA ALA A 133 13.71 17.42 -6.86
C ALA A 133 12.50 17.94 -7.65
N GLY A 134 11.29 17.89 -7.09
CA GLY A 134 10.09 18.46 -7.69
C GLY A 134 10.13 19.98 -7.86
N ARG A 135 11.11 20.67 -7.25
CA ARG A 135 11.30 22.13 -7.40
C ARG A 135 12.21 22.53 -8.56
N CYS A 136 12.84 21.58 -9.26
CA CYS A 136 13.81 21.92 -10.32
C CYS A 136 13.16 22.44 -11.61
N CYS A 137 11.91 22.05 -11.88
CA CYS A 137 11.18 22.41 -13.09
C CYS A 137 9.71 22.69 -12.72
N ASN A 138 9.24 23.92 -12.97
CA ASN A 138 7.84 24.32 -12.74
C ASN A 138 6.99 24.28 -14.02
N THR A 139 7.53 23.74 -15.11
CA THR A 139 6.80 23.54 -16.37
C THR A 139 6.49 22.06 -16.56
N TRP A 140 5.42 21.77 -17.31
CA TRP A 140 5.01 20.41 -17.68
C TRP A 140 4.37 20.43 -19.07
N PRO A 141 4.58 19.42 -19.94
CA PRO A 141 5.41 18.21 -19.77
C PRO A 141 6.92 18.45 -19.96
N LYS A 142 7.30 19.68 -20.30
CA LYS A 142 8.66 20.15 -20.54
C LYS A 142 9.47 20.32 -19.25
N MET A 143 10.79 20.31 -19.34
CA MET A 143 11.69 20.59 -18.21
C MET A 143 12.32 21.99 -18.37
N GLY A 144 11.61 23.01 -17.88
CA GLY A 144 11.92 24.41 -18.17
C GLY A 144 11.42 24.84 -19.54
N ASP A 145 12.22 25.63 -20.26
CA ASP A 145 11.90 26.16 -21.60
C ASP A 145 12.18 25.17 -22.75
N GLN A 146 12.64 23.96 -22.43
CA GLN A 146 13.00 22.89 -23.37
C GLN A 146 11.76 22.28 -24.02
#